data_AF-A0A6G0YBH7-F1
#
_entry.id   AF-A0A6G0YBH7-F1
#
_cell.length_a   1.000
_cell.length_b   1.000
_cell.length_c   1.000
_cell.angle_alpha   90.00
_cell.angle_beta   90.00
_cell.angle_gamma   90.00
#
_symmetry.space_group_name_H-M   'P 1'
#
loop_
_entity.id
_entity.type
_entity.pdbx_description
1 polymer ?
#
loop_
_entity_poly.entity_id
_entity_poly.type
_entity_poly.pdbx_seq_one_letter_code
_entity_poly.pdbx_strand_id
1 'polypeptide(L)' 'ITKAPFYVSNDTLHRDLLIPTVKNVAKILYKRFHLKLVNHRNPLIQDLSSRTLPGDPGRRLKRTWCRDLLAN' A
#
# COMPACT_ATOMS: atom_id res chain seq x y z
N ILE A 1 -19.80 1.24 -14.00
CA ILE A 1 -18.70 1.94 -14.71
C ILE A 1 -18.45 1.32 -16.09
N THR A 2 -18.23 0.00 -16.22
CA THR A 2 -17.93 -0.63 -17.53
C THR A 2 -19.10 -1.40 -18.17
N LYS A 3 -20.21 -1.62 -17.44
CA LYS A 3 -21.34 -2.50 -17.85
C LYS A 3 -20.86 -3.87 -18.35
N ALA A 4 -19.73 -4.35 -17.82
CA ALA A 4 -19.13 -5.61 -18.24
C ALA A 4 -20.00 -6.80 -17.83
N PRO A 5 -20.06 -7.87 -18.65
CA PRO A 5 -20.73 -9.12 -18.30
C PRO A 5 -20.17 -9.75 -17.01
N PHE A 6 -20.99 -10.55 -16.33
CA PHE A 6 -20.63 -11.15 -15.03
C PHE A 6 -19.40 -12.07 -15.07
N TYR A 7 -19.06 -12.60 -16.25
CA TYR A 7 -17.90 -13.47 -16.46
C TYR A 7 -16.59 -12.70 -16.68
N VAL A 8 -16.64 -11.37 -16.82
CA VAL A 8 -15.44 -10.56 -16.98
C VAL A 8 -14.80 -10.33 -15.63
N SER A 9 -13.55 -10.77 -15.48
CA SER A 9 -12.82 -10.61 -14.23
C SER A 9 -12.38 -9.17 -14.01
N ASN A 10 -12.22 -8.79 -12.73
CA ASN A 10 -11.65 -7.49 -12.38
C ASN A 10 -10.22 -7.32 -12.89
N ASP A 11 -9.43 -8.39 -12.98
CA ASP A 11 -8.08 -8.36 -13.53
C ASP A 11 -8.08 -7.94 -15.01
N THR A 12 -8.98 -8.55 -15.79
CA THR A 12 -9.21 -8.21 -17.21
C THR A 12 -9.59 -6.74 -17.35
N LEU A 13 -10.53 -6.25 -16.53
CA LEU A 13 -10.95 -4.85 -16.58
C LEU A 13 -9.81 -3.88 -16.21
N HIS A 14 -9.01 -4.20 -15.20
CA HIS A 14 -7.85 -3.39 -14.82
C HIS A 14 -6.80 -3.34 -15.93
N ARG A 15 -6.53 -4.48 -16.58
CA ARG A 15 -5.57 -4.58 -17.67
C ARG A 15 -6.02 -3.84 -18.93
N ASP A 16 -7.26 -4.09 -19.37
CA ASP A 16 -7.77 -3.55 -20.63
C ASP A 16 -8.00 -2.04 -20.57
N LEU A 17 -8.43 -1.53 -19.42
CA LEU A 17 -8.69 -0.10 -19.20
C LEU A 17 -7.47 0.64 -18.65
N LEU A 18 -6.34 -0.06 -18.45
CA LEU A 18 -5.13 0.49 -17.84
C LEU A 18 -5.38 1.17 -16.49
N ILE A 19 -6.39 0.70 -15.75
CA ILE A 19 -6.76 1.25 -14.44
C ILE A 19 -5.87 0.63 -13.38
N PRO A 20 -5.09 1.42 -12.61
CA PRO A 20 -4.24 0.87 -11.58
C PRO A 20 -5.08 0.18 -10.50
N THR A 21 -4.62 -1.00 -10.07
CA THR A 21 -5.26 -1.72 -8.96
C THR A 21 -5.11 -0.94 -7.66
N VAL A 22 -6.02 -1.19 -6.71
CA VAL A 22 -5.95 -0.61 -5.35
C VAL A 22 -4.59 -0.90 -4.70
N LYS A 23 -4.03 -2.10 -4.91
CA LYS A 23 -2.71 -2.48 -4.41
C LYS A 23 -1.60 -1.59 -4.99
N ASN A 24 -1.63 -1.30 -6.29
CA ASN A 24 -0.65 -0.43 -6.94
C ASN A 24 -0.75 1.00 -6.44
N VAL A 25 -1.97 1.55 -6.35
CA VAL A 25 -2.20 2.90 -5.84
C VAL A 25 -1.76 3.03 -4.39
N ALA A 26 -2.14 2.07 -3.53
CA ALA A 26 -1.72 2.04 -2.14
C ALA A 26 -0.19 1.98 -1.99
N LYS A 27 0.49 1.15 -2.80
CA LYS A 27 1.96 1.07 -2.83
C LYS A 27 2.59 2.41 -3.21
N ILE A 28 2.09 3.07 -4.26
CA ILE A 28 2.61 4.37 -4.73
C ILE A 28 2.43 5.45 -3.67
N LEU A 29 1.21 5.60 -3.15
CA LEU A 29 0.89 6.61 -2.14
C LEU A 29 1.69 6.40 -0.86
N TYR A 30 1.79 5.15 -0.41
CA TYR A 30 2.54 4.84 0.79
C TYR A 30 4.05 5.05 0.62
N LYS A 31 4.64 4.70 -0.53
CA LYS A 31 6.05 5.03 -0.82
C LYS A 31 6.32 6.53 -0.74
N ARG A 32 5.46 7.35 -1.35
CA ARG A 32 5.57 8.82 -1.30
C ARG A 32 5.44 9.35 0.13
N PHE A 33 4.49 8.82 0.90
CA PHE A 33 4.31 9.17 2.30
C PHE A 33 5.53 8.79 3.14
N HIS A 34 6.00 7.55 3.02
CA HIS A 34 7.15 7.03 3.75
C HIS A 34 8.42 7.86 3.49
N LEU A 35 8.70 8.24 2.24
CA LEU A 35 9.84 9.10 1.91
C LEU A 35 9.80 10.48 2.61
N LYS A 36 8.60 11.02 2.86
CA LYS A 36 8.44 12.28 3.61
C LYS A 36 8.71 12.11 5.11
N LEU A 37 8.52 10.91 5.65
CA LEU A 37 8.77 10.62 7.07
C LEU A 37 10.26 10.46 7.37
N VAL A 38 11.02 9.77 6.50
CA VAL A 38 12.42 9.41 6.75
C VAL A 38 13.34 10.60 7.05
N ASN A 39 13.10 11.76 6.43
CA ASN A 39 13.91 12.97 6.60
C ASN A 39 13.16 14.09 7.33
N HIS A 40 12.16 13.73 8.14
CA HIS A 40 11.37 14.73 8.83
C HIS A 40 12.14 15.34 10.02
N ARG A 41 12.00 16.65 10.25
CA ARG A 41 12.71 17.36 11.34
C ARG A 41 12.29 16.89 12.74
N ASN A 42 11.05 16.44 12.87
CA ASN A 42 10.53 15.89 14.12
C ASN A 42 10.92 14.40 14.23
N PRO A 43 11.70 14.00 15.25
CA PRO A 43 12.16 12.62 15.42
C PRO A 43 11.01 11.63 15.62
N LEU A 44 9.93 12.03 16.31
CA LEU A 44 8.76 11.16 16.51
C LEU A 44 8.08 10.79 15.18
N ILE A 45 8.11 11.71 14.21
CA ILE A 45 7.56 11.49 12.87
C ILE A 45 8.53 10.64 12.04
N GLN A 46 9.84 10.82 12.23
CA GLN A 46 10.86 9.98 11.62
C GLN A 46 10.75 8.53 12.07
N ASP A 47 10.48 8.28 13.35
CA ASP A 47 10.30 6.94 13.92
C ASP A 47 9.11 6.19 13.29
N LEU A 48 8.07 6.91 12.84
CA LEU A 48 6.94 6.32 12.10
C LEU A 48 7.35 5.75 10.74
N SER A 49 8.53 6.11 10.21
CA SER A 49 9.08 5.50 9.00
C SER A 49 9.59 4.09 9.22
N SER A 50 9.71 3.62 10.46
CA SER A 50 10.21 2.27 10.75
C SER A 50 9.43 1.18 9.99
N ARG A 51 10.17 0.21 9.45
CA ARG A 51 9.59 -0.96 8.76
C ARG A 51 8.89 -1.91 9.73
N THR A 52 9.34 -1.94 10.99
CA THR A 52 8.82 -2.80 12.05
C THR A 52 8.38 -1.94 13.22
N LEU A 53 7.26 -2.32 13.85
CA LEU A 53 6.88 -1.70 15.11
C LEU A 53 7.84 -2.22 16.19
N PRO A 54 8.44 -1.36 17.03
CA PRO A 54 9.22 -1.82 18.16
C PRO A 54 8.34 -2.72 19.05
N GLY A 55 8.83 -3.94 19.33
CA GLY A 55 8.11 -4.95 20.10
C GLY A 55 7.24 -5.93 19.30
N ASP A 56 7.24 -5.85 17.96
CA ASP A 56 6.50 -6.73 17.02
C ASP A 56 5.15 -7.26 17.57
N PRO A 57 4.22 -6.36 17.92
CA PRO A 57 2.93 -6.81 18.44
C PRO A 57 2.24 -7.63 17.35
N GLY A 58 2.00 -8.91 17.67
CA GLY A 58 1.38 -9.87 16.76
C GLY A 58 0.15 -9.26 16.09
N ARG A 59 0.17 -9.24 14.75
CA ARG A 59 -0.89 -8.59 13.98
C ARG A 59 -2.19 -9.37 14.18
N ARG A 60 -3.21 -8.71 14.78
CA ARG A 60 -4.52 -9.32 15.07
C ARG A 60 -5.22 -9.91 13.84
N LEU A 61 -4.94 -9.39 12.63
CA LEU A 61 -5.55 -9.84 11.38
C LEU A 61 -4.49 -10.18 10.33
N LYS A 62 -4.72 -11.27 9.58
CA LYS A 62 -3.97 -11.66 8.36
C LYS A 62 -4.27 -10.69 7.20
N ARG A 63 -3.86 -9.43 7.35
CA ARG A 63 -3.96 -8.41 6.30
C ARG A 63 -2.58 -7.95 5.89
N THR A 64 -2.39 -7.76 4.59
CA THR A 64 -1.23 -7.03 4.06
C THR A 64 -1.46 -5.55 4.31
N TRP A 65 -0.55 -4.91 5.05
CA TRP A 65 -0.60 -3.48 5.34
C TRP A 65 0.25 -2.73 4.32
N CYS A 66 0.02 -1.43 4.14
CA CYS A 66 0.77 -0.63 3.17
C CYS A 66 2.29 -0.68 3.38
N ARG A 67 2.74 -0.80 4.64
CA ARG A 67 4.15 -1.00 5.02
C ARG A 67 4.78 -2.27 4.46
N ASP A 68 4.01 -3.35 4.32
CA ASP A 68 4.51 -4.61 3.77
C ASP A 68 4.79 -4.49 2.27
N LEU A 69 4.14 -3.53 1.61
CA LEU A 69 4.33 -3.24 0.19
C LEU A 69 5.62 -2.43 -0.09
N LEU A 70 6.38 -2.07 0.95
CA LEU A 70 7.70 -1.42 0.81
C LEU A 70 8.82 -2.42 0.49
N ALA A 71 8.70 -3.67 0.94
CA ALA A 71 9.64 -4.72 0.56
C ALA A 71 9.34 -5.19 -0.87
N ASN A 72 10.39 -5.47 -1.65
CA ASN A 72 10.26 -6.07 -2.97
C ASN A 72 10.01 -7.57 -2.84
#